data_AF-A0A6I8NC16-F1
#
_entry.id   AF-A0A6I8NC16-F1
#
_cell.length_a   1.000
_cell.length_b   1.000
_cell.length_c   1.000
_cell.angle_alpha   90.00
_cell.angle_beta   90.00
_cell.angle_gamma   90.00
#
_symmetry.space_group_name_H-M   'P 1'
#
loop_
_entity.id
_entity.type
_entity.pdbx_description
1 polymer ?
#
loop_
_entity_poly.entity_id
_entity_poly.type
_entity_poly.pdbx_seq_one_letter_code
_entity_poly.pdbx_strand_id
1 'polypeptide(L)'
;MERAYPTRQHQDLEDFLSRVVEGGGGRVRRLPGDLCSSLTVVGLSPQLPVTPAKMVRAACKTLILTGLGAVLLAWYWGESFDPARVSGAKVLLTGASAGIGEQMAYHYARLGAHIVLTARREAVLQRVAETCRTLGPGKIHYVAADMALPDQPERVVQFALQKLGGLDYLVLNHIGDSPYRLWDGNVAHLHWLLQVNFLSYVQLASKALPTLTKSKGSVIVVSSLLGRIPTPFSTSYTACKFALDGFFGSLRHELALRKADVSITVCILGLVDTESAMGKVRGVVDYTASPAPEAALAIVKGGALRAYNIYYPPHLQLLTLIRDWFPRHRDWLILKQFNHSAP
;
A
#
# COMPACT_ATOMS: atom_id res chain seq x y z
N MET A 1 39.74 -5.82 21.44
CA MET A 1 39.23 -7.21 21.34
C MET A 1 38.30 -7.23 20.14
N GLU A 2 38.89 -7.45 18.97
CA GLU A 2 38.30 -7.20 17.66
C GLU A 2 38.30 -8.55 16.93
N ARG A 3 37.13 -9.10 16.61
CA ARG A 3 37.01 -10.42 15.95
C ARG A 3 36.78 -10.22 14.46
N ALA A 4 37.77 -10.66 13.69
CA ALA A 4 37.73 -10.80 12.23
C ALA A 4 36.81 -11.96 11.79
N TYR A 5 36.07 -11.75 10.71
CA TYR A 5 35.30 -12.77 9.99
C TYR A 5 36.17 -13.41 8.87
N PRO A 6 36.04 -14.72 8.58
CA PRO A 6 36.90 -15.39 7.61
C PRO A 6 36.38 -15.31 6.16
N THR A 7 37.30 -14.94 5.27
CA THR A 7 37.29 -14.96 3.81
C THR A 7 37.28 -16.40 3.28
N ARG A 8 36.10 -16.95 2.98
CA ARG A 8 35.98 -18.29 2.34
C ARG A 8 35.07 -18.35 1.10
N GLN A 9 34.41 -17.26 0.72
CA GLN A 9 33.51 -17.25 -0.46
C GLN A 9 34.17 -16.74 -1.76
N HIS A 10 35.38 -16.19 -1.70
CA HIS A 10 36.06 -15.63 -2.87
C HIS A 10 36.94 -16.63 -3.64
N GLN A 11 37.28 -17.78 -3.06
CA GLN A 11 38.12 -18.81 -3.72
C GLN A 11 37.31 -19.78 -4.58
N ASP A 12 36.05 -20.04 -4.24
CA ASP A 12 35.21 -21.00 -4.99
C ASP A 12 34.71 -20.45 -6.35
N LEU A 13 34.75 -19.12 -6.55
CA LEU A 13 34.27 -18.49 -7.79
C LEU A 13 35.35 -18.44 -8.89
N GLU A 14 36.63 -18.31 -8.53
CA GLU A 14 37.73 -18.34 -9.51
C GLU A 14 38.04 -19.77 -10.00
N ASP A 15 37.86 -20.78 -9.13
CA ASP A 15 38.02 -22.20 -9.48
C ASP A 15 36.91 -22.74 -10.39
N PHE A 16 35.74 -22.09 -10.40
CA PHE A 16 34.64 -22.41 -11.33
C PHE A 16 34.87 -21.78 -12.72
N LEU A 17 35.47 -20.59 -12.79
CA LEU A 17 35.71 -19.87 -14.04
C LEU A 17 36.92 -20.42 -14.82
N SER A 18 37.92 -20.98 -14.15
CA SER A 18 39.07 -21.64 -14.81
C SER A 18 38.68 -22.95 -15.52
N ARG A 19 37.71 -23.70 -14.95
CA ARG A 19 37.25 -24.99 -15.51
C ARG A 19 36.35 -24.87 -16.74
N VAL A 20 35.76 -23.69 -16.98
CA VAL A 20 34.91 -23.43 -18.16
C VAL A 20 35.74 -23.01 -19.38
N VAL A 21 36.97 -22.51 -19.18
CA VAL A 21 37.83 -22.03 -20.27
C VAL A 21 38.75 -23.13 -20.86
N GLU A 22 39.00 -24.22 -20.14
CA GLU A 22 39.91 -25.31 -20.60
C GLU A 22 39.21 -26.52 -21.25
N GLY A 23 37.87 -26.53 -21.35
CA GLY A 23 37.07 -27.70 -21.76
C GLY A 23 36.70 -27.84 -23.24
N GLY A 24 37.43 -27.23 -24.18
CA GLY A 24 37.04 -27.16 -25.61
C GLY A 24 38.08 -27.64 -26.64
N GLY A 25 39.16 -28.30 -26.22
CA GLY A 25 40.23 -28.79 -27.11
C GLY A 25 39.88 -30.10 -27.83
N GLY A 26 39.17 -30.03 -28.96
CA GLY A 26 38.87 -31.18 -29.82
C GLY A 26 39.95 -31.44 -30.88
N ARG A 27 40.61 -32.61 -30.81
CA ARG A 27 41.65 -33.10 -31.73
C ARG A 27 41.18 -33.23 -33.19
N VAL A 28 41.97 -32.69 -34.11
CA VAL A 28 41.86 -32.93 -35.56
C VAL A 28 42.43 -34.32 -35.88
N ARG A 29 41.57 -35.26 -36.32
CA ARG A 29 41.98 -36.51 -36.97
C ARG A 29 41.89 -36.33 -38.49
N ARG A 30 43.02 -36.50 -39.19
CA ARG A 30 43.08 -36.71 -40.65
C ARG A 30 42.83 -38.18 -40.96
N LEU A 31 41.93 -38.45 -41.91
CA LEU A 31 41.95 -39.64 -42.78
C LEU A 31 41.42 -39.23 -44.18
N PRO A 32 41.75 -40.00 -45.24
CA PRO A 32 42.20 -39.45 -46.53
C PRO A 32 41.14 -39.50 -47.64
N GLY A 33 41.44 -38.78 -48.73
CA GLY A 33 41.17 -39.23 -50.10
C GLY A 33 39.77 -39.01 -50.65
N ASP A 34 39.69 -38.08 -51.61
CA ASP A 34 38.86 -38.15 -52.81
C ASP A 34 37.35 -38.39 -52.67
N LEU A 35 36.59 -37.30 -52.74
CA LEU A 35 35.47 -37.22 -53.68
C LEU A 35 35.12 -35.74 -53.93
N CYS A 36 35.70 -35.26 -55.02
CA CYS A 36 35.38 -34.00 -55.65
C CYS A 36 33.94 -34.04 -56.20
N SER A 37 33.35 -32.84 -56.31
CA SER A 37 32.26 -32.43 -57.19
C SER A 37 30.82 -32.41 -56.65
N SER A 38 30.26 -31.19 -56.73
CA SER A 38 28.84 -30.82 -56.73
C SER A 38 28.08 -30.85 -55.39
N LEU A 39 28.22 -29.79 -54.60
CA LEU A 39 27.08 -29.29 -53.82
C LEU A 39 26.96 -27.77 -53.98
N THR A 40 25.92 -27.41 -54.71
CA THR A 40 25.46 -26.07 -55.05
C THR A 40 25.42 -25.14 -53.83
N VAL A 41 26.14 -24.02 -53.91
CA VAL A 41 25.98 -22.89 -53.00
C VAL A 41 24.58 -22.32 -53.20
N VAL A 42 23.63 -22.71 -52.34
CA VAL A 42 22.32 -22.08 -52.26
C VAL A 42 22.53 -20.63 -51.84
N GLY A 43 22.11 -19.71 -52.72
CA GLY A 43 22.33 -18.28 -52.58
C GLY A 43 21.85 -17.72 -51.24
N LEU A 44 22.78 -17.28 -50.43
CA LEU A 44 22.53 -16.30 -49.39
C LEU A 44 22.23 -14.96 -50.08
N SER A 45 20.93 -14.63 -50.19
CA SER A 45 20.53 -13.25 -50.45
C SER A 45 21.16 -12.34 -49.38
N PRO A 46 21.79 -11.21 -49.77
CA PRO A 46 22.38 -10.30 -48.82
C PRO A 46 21.26 -9.70 -47.96
N GLN A 47 21.36 -9.89 -46.65
CA GLN A 47 20.41 -9.27 -45.71
C GLN A 47 20.46 -7.76 -45.92
N LEU A 48 19.32 -7.19 -46.31
CA LEU A 48 19.11 -5.73 -46.41
C LEU A 48 19.59 -5.06 -45.12
N PRO A 49 20.32 -3.93 -45.19
CA PRO A 49 20.77 -3.24 -44.00
C PRO A 49 19.56 -2.77 -43.19
N VAL A 50 19.37 -3.36 -42.02
CA VAL A 50 18.32 -2.97 -41.09
C VAL A 50 18.71 -1.59 -40.58
N THR A 51 18.00 -0.56 -41.01
CA THR A 51 18.31 0.81 -40.58
C THR A 51 18.14 0.92 -39.06
N PRO A 52 18.95 1.76 -38.36
CA PRO A 52 18.81 1.97 -36.92
C PRO A 52 17.36 2.30 -36.50
N ALA A 53 16.63 3.05 -37.34
CA ALA A 53 15.22 3.34 -37.13
C ALA A 53 14.29 2.10 -37.16
N LYS A 54 14.57 1.11 -38.01
CA LYS A 54 13.83 -0.16 -38.03
C LYS A 54 14.14 -1.02 -36.81
N MET A 55 15.40 -1.04 -36.36
CA MET A 55 15.80 -1.69 -35.10
C MET A 55 15.12 -1.06 -33.88
N VAL A 56 15.12 0.28 -33.78
CA VAL A 56 14.45 1.00 -32.67
C VAL A 56 12.94 0.72 -32.68
N ARG A 57 12.27 0.77 -33.85
CA ARG A 57 10.84 0.43 -33.94
C ARG A 57 10.54 -1.01 -33.56
N ALA A 58 11.39 -1.96 -33.94
CA ALA A 58 11.24 -3.36 -33.56
C ALA A 58 11.43 -3.55 -32.04
N ALA A 59 12.46 -2.93 -31.45
CA ALA A 59 12.70 -2.95 -30.01
C ALA A 59 11.53 -2.32 -29.23
N CYS A 60 11.00 -1.17 -29.67
CA CYS A 60 9.84 -0.55 -29.06
C CYS A 60 8.59 -1.45 -29.14
N LYS A 61 8.32 -2.08 -30.30
CA LYS A 61 7.20 -3.01 -30.45
C LYS A 61 7.31 -4.21 -29.51
N THR A 62 8.51 -4.80 -29.41
CA THR A 62 8.76 -5.92 -28.50
C THR A 62 8.54 -5.50 -27.05
N LEU A 63 9.06 -4.34 -26.62
CA LEU A 63 8.85 -3.82 -25.25
C LEU A 63 7.37 -3.53 -24.94
N ILE A 64 6.62 -3.00 -25.91
CA ILE A 64 5.19 -2.74 -25.75
C ILE A 64 4.42 -4.06 -25.64
N LEU A 65 4.71 -5.04 -26.48
CA LEU A 65 4.03 -6.35 -26.48
C LEU A 65 4.37 -7.16 -25.22
N THR A 66 5.62 -7.16 -24.77
CA THR A 66 6.01 -7.82 -23.51
C THR A 66 5.41 -7.11 -22.30
N GLY A 67 5.35 -5.77 -22.32
CA GLY A 67 4.67 -4.98 -21.30
C GLY A 67 3.16 -5.28 -21.23
N LEU A 68 2.48 -5.30 -22.37
CA LEU A 68 1.07 -5.69 -22.48
C LEU A 68 0.83 -7.14 -22.01
N GLY A 69 1.69 -8.07 -22.42
CA GLY A 69 1.63 -9.46 -21.97
C GLY A 69 1.79 -9.59 -20.45
N ALA A 70 2.73 -8.87 -19.85
CA ALA A 70 2.92 -8.84 -18.40
C ALA A 70 1.73 -8.24 -17.65
N VAL A 71 1.13 -7.16 -18.19
CA VAL A 71 -0.09 -6.55 -17.62
C VAL A 71 -1.29 -7.51 -17.69
N LEU A 72 -1.49 -8.18 -18.83
CA LEU A 72 -2.57 -9.16 -18.99
C LEU A 72 -2.39 -10.37 -18.08
N LEU A 73 -1.16 -10.86 -17.93
CA LEU A 73 -0.83 -11.95 -16.99
C LEU A 73 -1.06 -11.52 -15.54
N ALA A 74 -0.64 -10.31 -15.16
CA ALA A 74 -0.89 -9.77 -13.82
C ALA A 74 -2.38 -9.56 -13.54
N TRP A 75 -3.16 -9.15 -14.53
CA TRP A 75 -4.62 -9.04 -14.42
C TRP A 75 -5.29 -10.42 -14.30
N TYR A 76 -4.86 -11.39 -15.10
CA TYR A 76 -5.39 -12.76 -15.10
C TYR A 76 -5.08 -13.51 -13.80
N TRP A 77 -3.90 -13.30 -13.21
CA TRP A 77 -3.50 -13.89 -11.94
C TRP A 77 -3.85 -13.05 -10.70
N GLY A 78 -4.45 -11.88 -10.87
CA GLY A 78 -4.90 -11.08 -9.73
C GLY A 78 -5.95 -11.85 -8.93
N GLU A 79 -5.73 -12.00 -7.62
CA GLU A 79 -6.73 -12.63 -6.75
C GLU A 79 -8.05 -11.83 -6.82
N SER A 80 -9.13 -12.50 -7.20
CA SER A 80 -10.46 -11.92 -7.16
C SER A 80 -10.95 -11.83 -5.71
N PHE A 81 -11.63 -10.72 -5.39
CA PHE A 81 -12.20 -10.52 -4.06
C PHE A 81 -13.35 -11.50 -3.83
N ASP A 82 -13.21 -12.35 -2.82
CA ASP A 82 -14.27 -13.22 -2.31
C ASP A 82 -14.90 -12.63 -1.02
N PRO A 83 -16.19 -12.26 -1.03
CA PRO A 83 -16.93 -11.82 0.15
C PRO A 83 -16.82 -12.77 1.35
N ALA A 84 -16.64 -14.07 1.12
CA ALA A 84 -16.53 -15.07 2.19
C ALA A 84 -15.30 -14.84 3.10
N ARG A 85 -14.26 -14.12 2.62
CA ARG A 85 -13.10 -13.74 3.45
C ARG A 85 -13.42 -12.74 4.56
N VAL A 86 -14.57 -12.07 4.46
CA VAL A 86 -15.01 -11.04 5.42
C VAL A 86 -16.20 -11.52 6.24
N SER A 87 -17.02 -12.43 5.71
CA SER A 87 -18.15 -13.01 6.42
C SER A 87 -17.72 -13.69 7.72
N GLY A 88 -18.36 -13.33 8.84
CA GLY A 88 -18.02 -13.83 10.18
C GLY A 88 -16.68 -13.33 10.75
N ALA A 89 -15.93 -12.51 10.01
CA ALA A 89 -14.65 -12.00 10.49
C ALA A 89 -14.83 -10.95 11.59
N LYS A 90 -13.86 -10.87 12.50
CA LYS A 90 -13.86 -9.97 13.66
C LYS A 90 -13.04 -8.72 13.36
N VAL A 91 -13.73 -7.59 13.22
CA VAL A 91 -13.17 -6.32 12.74
C VAL A 91 -13.22 -5.26 13.85
N LEU A 92 -12.07 -4.68 14.19
CA LEU A 92 -12.01 -3.44 14.96
C LEU A 92 -11.79 -2.27 14.00
N LEU A 93 -12.76 -1.36 13.90
CA LEU A 93 -12.74 -0.23 12.99
C LEU A 93 -12.73 1.11 13.76
N THR A 94 -11.67 1.87 13.55
CA THR A 94 -11.49 3.20 14.17
C THR A 94 -11.95 4.34 13.27
N GLY A 95 -12.39 5.45 13.87
CA GLY A 95 -12.86 6.62 13.13
C GLY A 95 -14.19 6.36 12.41
N ALA A 96 -15.03 5.50 12.97
CA ALA A 96 -16.23 4.97 12.30
C ALA A 96 -17.45 5.92 12.28
N SER A 97 -17.36 7.11 12.89
CA SER A 97 -18.52 7.99 13.09
C SER A 97 -18.88 8.89 11.90
N ALA A 98 -18.08 8.91 10.83
CA ALA A 98 -18.33 9.73 9.65
C ALA A 98 -17.43 9.28 8.48
N GLY A 99 -17.76 9.76 7.27
CA GLY A 99 -16.89 9.69 6.09
C GLY A 99 -16.49 8.26 5.72
N ILE A 100 -15.22 8.04 5.39
CA ILE A 100 -14.70 6.74 4.94
C ILE A 100 -14.90 5.66 6.02
N GLY A 101 -14.71 6.01 7.30
CA GLY A 101 -14.88 5.07 8.41
C GLY A 101 -16.32 4.57 8.54
N GLU A 102 -17.29 5.46 8.41
CA GLU A 102 -18.71 5.08 8.39
C GLU A 102 -19.05 4.19 7.19
N GLN A 103 -18.57 4.55 5.99
CA GLN A 103 -18.81 3.74 4.79
C GLN A 103 -18.14 2.36 4.87
N MET A 104 -16.94 2.26 5.47
CA MET A 104 -16.31 0.96 5.75
C MET A 104 -17.16 0.13 6.72
N ALA A 105 -17.74 0.74 7.76
CA ALA A 105 -18.62 0.05 8.69
C ALA A 105 -19.82 -0.58 7.97
N TYR A 106 -20.42 0.16 7.03
CA TYR A 106 -21.53 -0.33 6.21
C TYR A 106 -21.12 -1.48 5.28
N HIS A 107 -19.96 -1.40 4.63
CA HIS A 107 -19.46 -2.49 3.79
C HIS A 107 -19.15 -3.75 4.59
N TYR A 108 -18.44 -3.63 5.72
CA TYR A 108 -18.18 -4.76 6.61
C TYR A 108 -19.47 -5.39 7.12
N ALA A 109 -20.48 -4.59 7.45
CA ALA A 109 -21.76 -5.07 7.93
C ALA A 109 -22.51 -5.87 6.84
N ARG A 110 -22.61 -5.33 5.61
CA ARG A 110 -23.20 -6.02 4.46
C ARG A 110 -22.49 -7.33 4.14
N LEU A 111 -21.18 -7.38 4.34
CA LEU A 111 -20.37 -8.58 4.15
C LEU A 111 -20.49 -9.59 5.31
N GLY A 112 -21.26 -9.29 6.36
CA GLY A 112 -21.53 -10.21 7.46
C GLY A 112 -20.43 -10.27 8.53
N ALA A 113 -19.55 -9.27 8.62
CA ALA A 113 -18.52 -9.22 9.64
C ALA A 113 -19.09 -8.90 11.03
N HIS A 114 -18.43 -9.39 12.09
CA HIS A 114 -18.64 -8.90 13.46
C HIS A 114 -17.74 -7.68 13.70
N ILE A 115 -18.31 -6.57 14.12
CA ILE A 115 -17.62 -5.27 14.12
C ILE A 115 -17.66 -4.63 15.50
N VAL A 116 -16.52 -4.09 15.92
CA VAL A 116 -16.44 -3.09 16.99
C VAL A 116 -16.07 -1.76 16.36
N LEU A 117 -16.97 -0.78 16.51
CA LEU A 117 -16.80 0.58 16.01
C LEU A 117 -16.26 1.49 17.11
N THR A 118 -15.32 2.37 16.78
CA THR A 118 -14.86 3.39 17.74
C THR A 118 -14.61 4.75 17.10
N ALA A 119 -14.92 5.79 17.87
CA ALA A 119 -14.75 7.22 17.61
C ALA A 119 -15.10 7.98 18.90
N ARG A 120 -14.95 9.30 18.90
CA ARG A 120 -15.24 10.13 20.09
C ARG A 120 -16.73 10.35 20.36
N ARG A 121 -17.54 10.48 19.30
CA ARG A 121 -18.95 10.88 19.40
C ARG A 121 -19.85 9.65 19.58
N GLU A 122 -20.18 9.33 20.82
CA GLU A 122 -20.96 8.13 21.16
C GLU A 122 -22.33 8.07 20.48
N ALA A 123 -23.13 9.14 20.55
CA ALA A 123 -24.46 9.18 19.92
C ALA A 123 -24.40 8.92 18.41
N VAL A 124 -23.34 9.35 17.73
CA VAL A 124 -23.16 9.11 16.29
C VAL A 124 -22.74 7.66 16.03
N LEU A 125 -21.85 7.11 16.85
CA LEU A 125 -21.49 5.69 16.77
C LEU A 125 -22.69 4.78 16.97
N GLN A 126 -23.57 5.12 17.90
CA GLN A 126 -24.78 4.35 18.14
C GLN A 126 -25.65 4.30 16.87
N ARG A 127 -25.87 5.43 16.19
CA ARG A 127 -26.61 5.47 14.91
C ARG A 127 -25.94 4.65 13.82
N VAL A 128 -24.62 4.77 13.65
CA VAL A 128 -23.87 3.96 12.68
C VAL A 128 -24.01 2.47 13.01
N ALA A 129 -23.92 2.09 14.29
CA ALA A 129 -24.08 0.72 14.73
C ALA A 129 -25.49 0.17 14.47
N GLU A 130 -26.53 0.98 14.69
CA GLU A 130 -27.92 0.64 14.37
C GLU A 130 -28.10 0.38 12.87
N THR A 131 -27.60 1.28 12.02
CA THR A 131 -27.60 1.07 10.56
C THR A 131 -26.82 -0.19 10.17
N CYS A 132 -25.64 -0.44 10.75
CA CYS A 132 -24.90 -1.68 10.48
C CYS A 132 -25.71 -2.95 10.82
N ARG A 133 -26.50 -2.94 11.91
CA ARG A 133 -27.34 -4.09 12.28
C ARG A 133 -28.45 -4.36 11.28
N THR A 134 -28.95 -3.35 10.56
CA THR A 134 -29.96 -3.54 9.51
C THR A 134 -29.34 -4.01 8.18
N LEU A 135 -28.03 -3.85 8.00
CA LEU A 135 -27.34 -4.15 6.74
C LEU A 135 -26.86 -5.60 6.62
N GLY A 136 -26.69 -6.32 7.72
CA GLY A 136 -26.25 -7.71 7.67
C GLY A 136 -26.26 -8.44 9.03
N PRO A 137 -25.99 -9.75 9.02
CA PRO A 137 -26.18 -10.63 10.19
C PRO A 137 -25.08 -10.52 11.25
N GLY A 138 -24.08 -9.66 11.01
CA GLY A 138 -22.93 -9.47 11.88
C GLY A 138 -23.29 -8.96 13.27
N LYS A 139 -22.40 -9.21 14.25
CA LYS A 139 -22.55 -8.69 15.61
C LYS A 139 -21.92 -7.31 15.66
N ILE A 140 -22.71 -6.28 15.99
CA ILE A 140 -22.25 -4.89 15.96
C ILE A 140 -22.18 -4.31 17.38
N HIS A 141 -20.97 -3.98 17.79
CA HIS A 141 -20.65 -3.31 19.04
C HIS A 141 -19.99 -1.95 18.77
N TYR A 142 -20.03 -1.06 19.74
CA TYR A 142 -19.29 0.19 19.68
C TYR A 142 -18.72 0.57 21.04
N VAL A 143 -17.65 1.36 21.03
CA VAL A 143 -17.06 1.97 22.22
C VAL A 143 -16.56 3.36 21.87
N ALA A 144 -17.03 4.37 22.61
CA ALA A 144 -16.54 5.72 22.47
C ALA A 144 -15.14 5.84 23.09
N ALA A 145 -14.21 6.47 22.37
CA ALA A 145 -12.83 6.64 22.82
C ALA A 145 -12.17 7.84 22.13
N ASP A 146 -11.30 8.53 22.86
CA ASP A 146 -10.44 9.59 22.32
C ASP A 146 -9.01 9.07 22.15
N MET A 147 -8.55 9.01 20.90
CA MET A 147 -7.22 8.50 20.54
C MET A 147 -6.10 9.49 20.89
N ALA A 148 -6.45 10.71 21.33
CA ALA A 148 -5.49 11.64 21.92
C ALA A 148 -5.05 11.22 23.33
N LEU A 149 -5.85 10.39 24.01
CA LEU A 149 -5.55 9.93 25.37
C LEU A 149 -4.74 8.62 25.32
N PRO A 150 -3.57 8.54 25.99
CA PRO A 150 -2.65 7.41 25.86
C PRO A 150 -3.21 6.03 26.27
N ASP A 151 -4.17 5.99 27.17
CA ASP A 151 -4.76 4.76 27.73
C ASP A 151 -5.92 4.20 26.88
N GLN A 152 -6.56 5.06 26.08
CA GLN A 152 -7.76 4.70 25.32
C GLN A 152 -7.52 3.67 24.20
N PRO A 153 -6.43 3.73 23.41
CA PRO A 153 -6.10 2.71 22.43
C PRO A 153 -6.10 1.28 23.00
N GLU A 154 -5.47 1.09 24.15
CA GLU A 154 -5.43 -0.23 24.79
C GLU A 154 -6.84 -0.68 25.23
N ARG A 155 -7.60 0.20 25.88
CA ARG A 155 -8.98 -0.08 26.32
C ARG A 155 -9.87 -0.50 25.15
N VAL A 156 -9.74 0.16 24.00
CA VAL A 156 -10.50 -0.16 22.78
C VAL A 156 -10.19 -1.56 22.28
N VAL A 157 -8.91 -1.94 22.20
CA VAL A 157 -8.53 -3.30 21.78
C VAL A 157 -9.06 -4.33 22.77
N GLN A 158 -8.91 -4.10 24.07
CA GLN A 158 -9.42 -5.01 25.11
C GLN A 158 -10.95 -5.18 25.01
N PHE A 159 -11.69 -4.10 24.81
CA PHE A 159 -13.14 -4.16 24.58
C PHE A 159 -13.48 -4.99 23.34
N ALA A 160 -12.74 -4.80 22.23
CA ALA A 160 -12.98 -5.56 21.02
C ALA A 160 -12.71 -7.05 21.20
N LEU A 161 -11.62 -7.40 21.89
CA LEU A 161 -11.31 -8.80 22.23
C LEU A 161 -12.39 -9.43 23.10
N GLN A 162 -12.91 -8.70 24.10
CA GLN A 162 -13.96 -9.18 24.98
C GLN A 162 -15.28 -9.42 24.22
N LYS A 163 -15.66 -8.51 23.31
CA LYS A 163 -16.93 -8.61 22.58
C LYS A 163 -16.91 -9.59 21.42
N LEU A 164 -15.76 -9.71 20.75
CA LEU A 164 -15.63 -10.52 19.53
C LEU A 164 -14.95 -11.88 19.77
N GLY A 165 -14.26 -12.07 20.89
CA GLY A 165 -13.49 -13.30 21.16
C GLY A 165 -12.19 -13.41 20.34
N GLY A 166 -11.67 -12.29 19.85
CA GLY A 166 -10.46 -12.20 19.02
C GLY A 166 -10.58 -11.12 17.95
N LEU A 167 -9.56 -10.98 17.11
CA LEU A 167 -9.57 -10.08 15.94
C LEU A 167 -8.95 -10.76 14.73
N ASP A 168 -9.56 -10.52 13.56
CA ASP A 168 -9.04 -10.91 12.25
C ASP A 168 -8.61 -9.67 11.46
N TYR A 169 -9.26 -8.52 11.68
CA TYR A 169 -8.93 -7.26 11.03
C TYR A 169 -8.84 -6.11 12.05
N LEU A 170 -7.75 -5.35 11.98
CA LEU A 170 -7.59 -4.06 12.66
C LEU A 170 -7.54 -2.95 11.61
N VAL A 171 -8.56 -2.08 11.58
CA VAL A 171 -8.66 -0.97 10.62
C VAL A 171 -8.38 0.36 11.32
N LEU A 172 -7.23 0.92 11.01
CA LEU A 172 -6.71 2.16 11.55
C LEU A 172 -7.03 3.31 10.59
N ASN A 173 -8.12 4.03 10.86
CA ASN A 173 -8.70 5.03 9.97
C ASN A 173 -8.91 6.41 10.62
N HIS A 174 -8.99 6.49 11.94
CA HIS A 174 -9.24 7.77 12.63
C HIS A 174 -8.14 8.82 12.36
N ILE A 175 -8.55 10.08 12.31
CA ILE A 175 -7.63 11.22 12.28
C ILE A 175 -8.09 12.31 13.25
N GLY A 176 -7.13 13.04 13.80
CA GLY A 176 -7.34 14.28 14.51
C GLY A 176 -7.67 15.42 13.55
N ASP A 177 -8.23 16.50 14.09
CA ASP A 177 -8.45 17.68 13.27
C ASP A 177 -7.11 18.20 12.72
N SER A 178 -7.08 18.46 11.43
CA SER A 178 -5.90 18.85 10.67
C SER A 178 -6.30 20.03 9.79
N PRO A 179 -6.01 21.27 10.20
CA PRO A 179 -6.32 22.46 9.41
C PRO A 179 -5.62 22.41 8.04
N TYR A 180 -6.30 22.89 7.00
CA TYR A 180 -5.71 23.03 5.67
C TYR A 180 -5.24 24.48 5.45
N ARG A 181 -4.07 24.80 6.00
CA ARG A 181 -3.51 26.16 6.03
C ARG A 181 -1.98 26.11 6.10
N LEU A 182 -1.32 27.22 5.79
CA LEU A 182 0.13 27.32 5.95
C LEU A 182 0.57 27.04 7.39
N TRP A 183 1.76 26.46 7.53
CA TRP A 183 2.34 26.18 8.84
C TRP A 183 2.62 27.47 9.60
N ASP A 184 2.13 27.55 10.82
CA ASP A 184 2.21 28.71 11.70
C ASP A 184 3.18 28.54 12.87
N GLY A 185 3.90 27.40 12.94
CA GLY A 185 4.77 27.08 14.07
C GLY A 185 4.09 26.43 15.27
N ASN A 186 2.81 26.04 15.19
CA ASN A 186 2.08 25.44 16.32
C ASN A 186 2.52 23.99 16.64
N VAL A 187 3.67 23.85 17.29
CA VAL A 187 4.26 22.56 17.68
C VAL A 187 3.35 21.78 18.64
N ALA A 188 2.60 22.46 19.50
CA ALA A 188 1.68 21.79 20.42
C ALA A 188 0.57 21.03 19.68
N HIS A 189 -0.01 21.64 18.64
CA HIS A 189 -0.97 20.96 17.77
C HIS A 189 -0.32 19.80 17.01
N LEU A 190 0.91 19.97 16.50
CA LEU A 190 1.65 18.88 15.86
C LEU A 190 1.87 17.70 16.81
N HIS A 191 2.25 17.94 18.06
CA HIS A 191 2.43 16.88 19.06
C HIS A 191 1.12 16.13 19.33
N TRP A 192 0.02 16.86 19.54
CA TRP A 192 -1.31 16.26 19.67
C TRP A 192 -1.69 15.45 18.44
N LEU A 193 -1.43 15.98 17.24
CA LEU A 193 -1.76 15.30 16.00
C LEU A 193 -0.92 14.04 15.78
N LEU A 194 0.36 14.05 16.18
CA LEU A 194 1.22 12.86 16.18
C LEU A 194 0.69 11.80 17.15
N GLN A 195 0.19 12.20 18.32
CA GLN A 195 -0.47 11.26 19.23
C GLN A 195 -1.67 10.60 18.57
N VAL A 196 -2.57 11.38 17.95
CA VAL A 196 -3.82 10.87 17.37
C VAL A 196 -3.62 10.11 16.06
N ASN A 197 -2.76 10.58 15.16
CA ASN A 197 -2.64 10.05 13.80
C ASN A 197 -1.53 9.00 13.64
N PHE A 198 -0.65 8.85 14.64
CA PHE A 198 0.50 7.97 14.57
C PHE A 198 0.68 7.12 15.83
N LEU A 199 0.89 7.71 17.01
CA LEU A 199 1.20 6.92 18.20
C LEU A 199 0.04 6.02 18.63
N SER A 200 -1.20 6.51 18.55
CA SER A 200 -2.40 5.69 18.80
C SER A 200 -2.48 4.48 17.85
N TYR A 201 -2.08 4.64 16.58
CA TYR A 201 -2.03 3.55 15.60
C TYR A 201 -1.01 2.49 16.02
N VAL A 202 0.17 2.94 16.47
CA VAL A 202 1.22 2.06 17.00
C VAL A 202 0.72 1.32 18.25
N GLN A 203 0.03 2.00 19.17
CA GLN A 203 -0.52 1.43 20.40
C GLN A 203 -1.59 0.37 20.09
N LEU A 204 -2.54 0.69 19.21
CA LEU A 204 -3.59 -0.23 18.75
C LEU A 204 -2.97 -1.47 18.09
N ALA A 205 -2.04 -1.27 17.15
CA ALA A 205 -1.40 -2.37 16.42
C ALA A 205 -0.59 -3.26 17.37
N SER A 206 0.23 -2.66 18.24
CA SER A 206 1.04 -3.39 19.23
C SER A 206 0.17 -4.26 20.14
N LYS A 207 -0.96 -3.73 20.61
CA LYS A 207 -1.88 -4.47 21.49
C LYS A 207 -2.66 -5.57 20.75
N ALA A 208 -3.04 -5.34 19.49
CA ALA A 208 -3.78 -6.31 18.69
C ALA A 208 -2.90 -7.41 18.09
N LEU A 209 -1.59 -7.16 17.94
CA LEU A 209 -0.69 -8.06 17.22
C LEU A 209 -0.72 -9.52 17.72
N PRO A 210 -0.74 -9.81 19.04
CA PRO A 210 -0.80 -11.20 19.51
C PRO A 210 -2.05 -11.95 19.04
N THR A 211 -3.23 -11.30 18.97
CA THR A 211 -4.43 -11.95 18.45
C THR A 211 -4.42 -12.06 16.93
N LEU A 212 -3.88 -11.05 16.23
CA LEU A 212 -3.79 -11.06 14.77
C LEU A 212 -2.83 -12.16 14.30
N THR A 213 -1.74 -12.41 15.02
CA THR A 213 -0.84 -13.53 14.74
C THR A 213 -1.55 -14.87 14.87
N LYS A 214 -2.43 -15.04 15.86
CA LYS A 214 -3.20 -16.28 16.05
C LYS A 214 -4.22 -16.51 14.93
N SER A 215 -4.89 -15.45 14.49
CA SER A 215 -5.89 -15.51 13.42
C SER A 215 -5.30 -15.44 12.02
N LYS A 216 -4.00 -15.20 11.89
CA LYS A 216 -3.34 -14.84 10.62
C LYS A 216 -3.97 -13.60 9.96
N GLY A 217 -4.39 -12.67 10.80
CA GLY A 217 -5.19 -11.51 10.44
C GLY A 217 -4.44 -10.43 9.66
N SER A 218 -5.08 -9.26 9.56
CA SER A 218 -4.60 -8.12 8.78
C SER A 218 -4.69 -6.81 9.57
N VAL A 219 -3.66 -5.98 9.44
CA VAL A 219 -3.68 -4.56 9.85
C VAL A 219 -3.88 -3.71 8.61
N ILE A 220 -4.90 -2.87 8.60
CA ILE A 220 -5.23 -1.96 7.51
C ILE A 220 -5.00 -0.54 7.99
N VAL A 221 -4.05 0.16 7.36
CA VAL A 221 -3.61 1.48 7.74
C VAL A 221 -4.07 2.49 6.71
N VAL A 222 -5.09 3.28 7.03
CA VAL A 222 -5.57 4.33 6.14
C VAL A 222 -4.63 5.53 6.19
N SER A 223 -3.88 5.69 5.11
CA SER A 223 -2.96 6.78 4.86
C SER A 223 -3.52 7.72 3.77
N SER A 224 -2.64 8.42 3.07
CA SER A 224 -2.99 9.42 2.05
C SER A 224 -1.88 9.51 1.01
N LEU A 225 -2.18 10.08 -0.15
CA LEU A 225 -1.17 10.58 -1.08
C LEU A 225 -0.16 11.50 -0.36
N LEU A 226 -0.61 12.25 0.64
CA LEU A 226 0.22 13.10 1.48
C LEU A 226 1.12 12.32 2.45
N GLY A 227 0.98 11.00 2.58
CA GLY A 227 1.96 10.12 3.21
C GLY A 227 3.06 9.64 2.26
N ARG A 228 2.96 10.01 0.97
CA ARG A 228 3.93 9.69 -0.06
C ARG A 228 4.51 10.95 -0.71
N ILE A 229 3.75 12.03 -0.85
CA ILE A 229 4.18 13.24 -1.53
C ILE A 229 3.90 14.44 -0.61
N PRO A 230 4.93 15.21 -0.21
CA PRO A 230 4.70 16.38 0.62
C PRO A 230 3.98 17.45 -0.21
N THR A 231 2.95 18.06 0.38
CA THR A 231 2.19 19.15 -0.25
C THR A 231 2.00 20.29 0.75
N PRO A 232 1.86 21.55 0.28
CA PRO A 232 1.62 22.68 1.18
C PRO A 232 0.25 22.56 1.87
N PHE A 233 -0.02 23.48 2.79
CA PHE A 233 -1.26 23.58 3.57
C PHE A 233 -1.55 22.40 4.52
N SER A 234 -0.67 21.40 4.59
CA SER A 234 -0.93 20.15 5.30
C SER A 234 0.29 19.59 6.03
N THR A 235 1.26 20.44 6.37
CA THR A 235 2.59 20.05 6.89
C THR A 235 2.51 19.03 8.03
N SER A 236 1.74 19.32 9.09
CA SER A 236 1.62 18.44 10.26
C SER A 236 0.94 17.11 9.92
N TYR A 237 -0.10 17.16 9.09
CA TYR A 237 -0.82 15.97 8.63
C TYR A 237 0.07 15.08 7.74
N THR A 238 0.77 15.69 6.79
CA THR A 238 1.77 15.06 5.92
C THR A 238 2.82 14.33 6.76
N ALA A 239 3.42 15.00 7.76
CA ALA A 239 4.40 14.38 8.64
C ALA A 239 3.85 13.11 9.34
N CYS A 240 2.63 13.16 9.87
CA CYS A 240 1.99 12.00 10.48
C CYS A 240 1.77 10.85 9.48
N LYS A 241 1.30 11.14 8.26
CA LYS A 241 1.03 10.11 7.25
C LYS A 241 2.31 9.48 6.68
N PHE A 242 3.42 10.24 6.60
CA PHE A 242 4.74 9.69 6.29
C PHE A 242 5.25 8.79 7.42
N ALA A 243 5.04 9.16 8.68
CA ALA A 243 5.43 8.32 9.82
C ALA A 243 4.76 6.94 9.81
N LEU A 244 3.48 6.88 9.39
CA LEU A 244 2.77 5.61 9.21
C LEU A 244 3.47 4.70 8.18
N ASP A 245 3.89 5.23 7.04
CA ASP A 245 4.57 4.45 5.99
C ASP A 245 5.90 3.88 6.49
N GLY A 246 6.71 4.70 7.17
CA GLY A 246 7.98 4.27 7.75
C GLY A 246 7.81 3.19 8.82
N PHE A 247 6.89 3.38 9.78
CA PHE A 247 6.67 2.44 10.87
C PHE A 247 6.05 1.13 10.39
N PHE A 248 4.91 1.19 9.68
CA PHE A 248 4.20 -0.01 9.25
C PHE A 248 4.92 -0.74 8.10
N GLY A 249 5.71 -0.01 7.29
CA GLY A 249 6.64 -0.60 6.33
C GLY A 249 7.72 -1.45 7.02
N SER A 250 8.36 -0.90 8.05
CA SER A 250 9.36 -1.62 8.85
C SER A 250 8.76 -2.80 9.61
N LEU A 251 7.62 -2.60 10.29
CA LEU A 251 6.93 -3.65 11.04
C LEU A 251 6.58 -4.84 10.14
N ARG A 252 6.18 -4.61 8.89
CA ARG A 252 5.89 -5.67 7.92
C ARG A 252 7.10 -6.57 7.69
N HIS A 253 8.30 -6.00 7.53
CA HIS A 253 9.54 -6.78 7.38
C HIS A 253 9.88 -7.55 8.66
N GLU A 254 9.70 -6.93 9.82
CA GLU A 254 9.92 -7.62 11.11
C GLU A 254 8.98 -8.82 11.29
N LEU A 255 7.70 -8.70 10.91
CA LEU A 255 6.75 -9.81 10.96
C LEU A 255 7.17 -10.95 10.05
N ALA A 256 7.68 -10.65 8.85
CA ALA A 256 8.22 -11.65 7.94
C ALA A 256 9.45 -12.36 8.54
N LEU A 257 10.38 -11.64 9.16
CA LEU A 257 11.53 -12.23 9.86
C LEU A 257 11.11 -13.13 11.02
N ARG A 258 10.04 -12.77 11.74
CA ARG A 258 9.44 -13.57 12.81
C ARG A 258 8.54 -14.71 12.30
N LYS A 259 8.35 -14.83 10.98
CA LYS A 259 7.41 -15.77 10.34
C LYS A 259 5.98 -15.65 10.90
N ALA A 260 5.58 -14.44 11.30
CA ALA A 260 4.23 -14.15 11.73
C ALA A 260 3.36 -13.82 10.51
N ASP A 261 2.32 -14.63 10.25
CA ASP A 261 1.43 -14.49 9.09
C ASP A 261 0.37 -13.39 9.31
N VAL A 262 0.83 -12.18 9.60
CA VAL A 262 -0.03 -10.99 9.74
C VAL A 262 0.26 -10.07 8.56
N SER A 263 -0.77 -9.75 7.77
CA SER A 263 -0.59 -8.79 6.68
C SER A 263 -0.70 -7.36 7.17
N ILE A 264 -0.01 -6.46 6.49
CA ILE A 264 -0.15 -5.01 6.70
C ILE A 264 -0.45 -4.39 5.34
N THR A 265 -1.62 -3.79 5.21
CA THR A 265 -2.05 -3.06 4.02
C THR A 265 -2.04 -1.57 4.31
N VAL A 266 -1.24 -0.80 3.57
CA VAL A 266 -1.27 0.67 3.66
C VAL A 266 -2.13 1.22 2.52
N CYS A 267 -3.14 2.01 2.86
CA CYS A 267 -4.07 2.59 1.88
C CYS A 267 -3.68 4.04 1.59
N ILE A 268 -3.19 4.31 0.39
CA ILE A 268 -2.81 5.62 -0.12
C ILE A 268 -4.00 6.20 -0.87
N LEU A 269 -4.74 7.10 -0.19
CA LEU A 269 -5.93 7.72 -0.75
C LEU A 269 -5.64 9.13 -1.29
N GLY A 270 -6.24 9.45 -2.43
CA GLY A 270 -6.39 10.82 -2.93
C GLY A 270 -7.43 11.62 -2.15
N LEU A 271 -7.93 12.69 -2.76
CA LEU A 271 -9.06 13.43 -2.21
C LEU A 271 -10.33 12.56 -2.27
N VAL A 272 -11.02 12.42 -1.14
CA VAL A 272 -12.28 11.68 -1.02
C VAL A 272 -13.36 12.65 -0.53
N ASP A 273 -14.57 12.56 -1.08
CA ASP A 273 -15.70 13.48 -0.92
C ASP A 273 -16.40 13.45 0.46
N THR A 274 -15.62 13.29 1.53
CA THR A 274 -16.13 13.40 2.89
C THR A 274 -16.43 14.87 3.23
N GLU A 275 -17.46 15.11 4.05
CA GLU A 275 -17.82 16.45 4.54
C GLU A 275 -16.61 17.20 5.12
N SER A 276 -15.80 16.51 5.95
CA SER A 276 -14.61 17.10 6.56
C SER A 276 -13.53 17.50 5.54
N ALA A 277 -13.36 16.74 4.46
CA ALA A 277 -12.36 17.06 3.44
C ALA A 277 -12.86 18.21 2.56
N MET A 278 -14.09 18.09 2.07
CA MET A 278 -14.68 19.09 1.16
C MET A 278 -14.80 20.47 1.81
N GLY A 279 -15.10 20.54 3.11
CA GLY A 279 -15.11 21.81 3.84
C GLY A 279 -13.75 22.50 3.92
N LYS A 280 -12.65 21.73 3.93
CA LYS A 280 -11.28 22.25 4.09
C LYS A 280 -10.63 22.68 2.77
N VAL A 281 -10.93 21.98 1.69
CA VAL A 281 -10.25 22.17 0.40
C VAL A 281 -11.01 23.09 -0.55
N ARG A 282 -12.26 23.43 -0.23
CA ARG A 282 -13.13 24.29 -1.04
C ARG A 282 -12.46 25.64 -1.31
N GLY A 283 -12.27 25.95 -2.59
CA GLY A 283 -11.69 27.21 -3.05
C GLY A 283 -10.16 27.29 -3.00
N VAL A 284 -9.48 26.25 -2.50
CA VAL A 284 -8.00 26.21 -2.39
C VAL A 284 -7.38 25.35 -3.49
N VAL A 285 -8.00 24.22 -3.82
CA VAL A 285 -7.55 23.27 -4.84
C VAL A 285 -8.69 22.91 -5.79
N ASP A 286 -8.35 22.61 -7.03
CA ASP A 286 -9.28 22.14 -8.06
C ASP A 286 -9.00 20.67 -8.40
N TYR A 287 -9.39 19.79 -7.47
CA TYR A 287 -9.29 18.33 -7.66
C TYR A 287 -10.66 17.67 -7.61
N THR A 288 -10.87 16.71 -8.50
CA THR A 288 -12.03 15.82 -8.41
C THR A 288 -11.88 14.89 -7.22
N ALA A 289 -12.78 15.03 -6.25
CA ALA A 289 -12.88 14.12 -5.12
C ALA A 289 -13.45 12.77 -5.58
N SER A 290 -12.86 11.68 -5.10
CA SER A 290 -13.41 10.34 -5.32
C SER A 290 -14.52 10.05 -4.32
N PRO A 291 -15.55 9.27 -4.70
CA PRO A 291 -16.66 9.03 -3.79
C PRO A 291 -16.30 8.07 -2.64
N ALA A 292 -16.75 8.42 -1.44
CA ALA A 292 -16.39 7.78 -0.18
C ALA A 292 -16.83 6.30 -0.08
N PRO A 293 -18.03 5.90 -0.55
CA PRO A 293 -18.43 4.49 -0.54
C PRO A 293 -17.47 3.59 -1.33
N GLU A 294 -16.99 4.05 -2.49
CA GLU A 294 -16.09 3.31 -3.36
C GLU A 294 -14.67 3.27 -2.80
N ALA A 295 -14.19 4.38 -2.24
CA ALA A 295 -12.91 4.42 -1.52
C ALA A 295 -12.92 3.44 -0.34
N ALA A 296 -14.00 3.44 0.45
CA ALA A 296 -14.17 2.51 1.56
C ALA A 296 -14.20 1.05 1.10
N LEU A 297 -14.89 0.74 -0.01
CA LEU A 297 -14.90 -0.61 -0.57
C LEU A 297 -13.51 -1.05 -1.05
N ALA A 298 -12.74 -0.15 -1.67
CA ALA A 298 -11.37 -0.46 -2.10
C ALA A 298 -10.47 -0.80 -0.91
N ILE A 299 -10.62 -0.11 0.23
CA ILE A 299 -9.89 -0.39 1.48
C ILE A 299 -10.27 -1.77 2.03
N VAL A 300 -11.58 -2.07 2.13
CA VAL A 300 -12.08 -3.36 2.63
C VAL A 300 -11.56 -4.51 1.77
N LYS A 301 -11.66 -4.38 0.44
CA LYS A 301 -11.17 -5.39 -0.50
C LYS A 301 -9.65 -5.57 -0.39
N GLY A 302 -8.90 -4.46 -0.31
CA GLY A 302 -7.46 -4.52 -0.18
C GLY A 302 -6.97 -5.22 1.08
N GLY A 303 -7.62 -4.97 2.22
CA GLY A 303 -7.33 -5.67 3.47
C GLY A 303 -7.65 -7.17 3.41
N ALA A 304 -8.77 -7.55 2.81
CA ALA A 304 -9.18 -8.95 2.64
C ALA A 304 -8.29 -9.72 1.64
N LEU A 305 -7.77 -9.02 0.63
CA LEU A 305 -6.78 -9.55 -0.32
C LEU A 305 -5.35 -9.49 0.22
N ARG A 306 -5.14 -8.98 1.45
CA ARG A 306 -3.81 -8.84 2.08
C ARG A 306 -2.84 -8.03 1.20
N ALA A 307 -3.36 -7.05 0.46
CA ALA A 307 -2.59 -6.25 -0.47
C ALA A 307 -1.48 -5.48 0.24
N TYR A 308 -0.32 -5.34 -0.39
CA TYR A 308 0.80 -4.59 0.20
C TYR A 308 0.46 -3.10 0.36
N ASN A 309 -0.01 -2.48 -0.73
CA ASN A 309 -0.50 -1.11 -0.78
C ASN A 309 -1.81 -1.08 -1.57
N ILE A 310 -2.71 -0.18 -1.20
CA ILE A 310 -3.88 0.18 -2.00
C ILE A 310 -3.74 1.63 -2.42
N TYR A 311 -3.92 1.92 -3.70
CA TYR A 311 -4.02 3.27 -4.22
C TYR A 311 -5.46 3.52 -4.66
N TYR A 312 -6.06 4.59 -4.15
CA TYR A 312 -7.39 4.98 -4.59
C TYR A 312 -7.47 6.50 -4.78
N PRO A 313 -7.76 6.98 -6.00
CA PRO A 313 -7.93 6.19 -7.23
C PRO A 313 -6.62 5.52 -7.71
N PRO A 314 -6.67 4.42 -8.49
CA PRO A 314 -5.50 3.61 -8.81
C PRO A 314 -4.37 4.35 -9.55
N HIS A 315 -4.71 5.37 -10.37
CA HIS A 315 -3.73 6.14 -11.14
C HIS A 315 -2.72 6.89 -10.26
N LEU A 316 -3.02 7.11 -8.97
CA LEU A 316 -2.08 7.73 -8.02
C LEU A 316 -0.82 6.90 -7.80
N GLN A 317 -0.88 5.59 -8.03
CA GLN A 317 0.30 4.72 -7.91
C GLN A 317 1.44 5.19 -8.82
N LEU A 318 1.13 5.52 -10.08
CA LEU A 318 2.12 5.98 -11.03
C LEU A 318 2.80 7.27 -10.55
N LEU A 319 2.01 8.20 -10.01
CA LEU A 319 2.53 9.46 -9.48
C LEU A 319 3.55 9.23 -8.34
N THR A 320 3.29 8.25 -7.47
CA THR A 320 4.21 7.94 -6.36
C THR A 320 5.50 7.25 -6.79
N LEU A 321 5.50 6.52 -7.91
CA LEU A 321 6.70 5.84 -8.42
C LEU A 321 7.74 6.81 -8.98
N ILE A 322 7.29 7.90 -9.60
CA ILE A 322 8.16 8.90 -10.24
C ILE A 322 8.49 10.08 -9.32
N ARG A 323 8.03 10.06 -8.07
CA ARG A 323 8.14 11.16 -7.11
C ARG A 323 9.57 11.67 -6.95
N ASP A 324 10.55 10.78 -6.96
CA ASP A 324 11.95 11.10 -6.63
C ASP A 324 12.81 11.36 -7.88
N TRP A 325 12.27 11.18 -9.09
CA TRP A 325 13.05 11.31 -10.32
C TRP A 325 13.29 12.78 -10.71
N PHE A 326 12.33 13.67 -10.43
CA PHE A 326 12.40 15.08 -10.82
C PHE A 326 11.86 16.01 -9.72
N PRO A 327 12.54 16.13 -8.56
CA PRO A 327 12.00 16.82 -7.38
C PRO A 327 11.64 18.28 -7.65
N ARG A 328 12.50 19.04 -8.35
CA ARG A 328 12.21 20.45 -8.68
C ARG A 328 10.98 20.63 -9.59
N HIS A 329 10.82 19.75 -10.58
CA HIS A 329 9.69 19.81 -11.51
C HIS A 329 8.39 19.40 -10.82
N ARG A 330 8.45 18.37 -9.97
CA ARG A 330 7.35 17.97 -9.11
C ARG A 330 6.91 19.13 -8.21
N ASP A 331 7.84 19.78 -7.53
CA ASP A 331 7.51 20.88 -6.61
C ASP A 331 6.87 22.06 -7.37
N TRP A 332 7.38 22.38 -8.56
CA TRP A 332 6.76 23.37 -9.44
C TRP A 332 5.33 22.98 -9.88
N LEU A 333 5.11 21.71 -10.25
CA LEU A 333 3.77 21.21 -10.61
C LEU A 333 2.80 21.29 -9.43
N ILE A 334 3.25 20.89 -8.23
CA ILE A 334 2.46 20.98 -7.00
C ILE A 334 2.04 22.42 -6.75
N LEU A 335 2.97 23.38 -6.81
CA LEU A 335 2.67 24.79 -6.55
C LEU A 335 1.68 25.37 -7.55
N LYS A 336 1.71 24.94 -8.82
CA LYS A 336 0.75 25.38 -9.85
C LYS A 336 -0.69 24.92 -9.64
N GLN A 337 -0.92 23.91 -8.79
CA GLN A 337 -2.25 23.38 -8.52
C GLN A 337 -3.02 24.21 -7.48
N PHE A 338 -2.35 25.18 -6.82
CA PHE A 338 -2.96 26.01 -5.79
C PHE A 338 -3.37 27.36 -6.35
N ASN A 339 -4.55 27.83 -5.95
CA ASN A 339 -4.95 29.19 -6.24
C ASN A 339 -4.18 30.17 -5.35
N HIS A 340 -3.22 30.89 -5.94
CA HIS A 340 -2.36 31.86 -5.23
C HIS A 340 -3.13 33.08 -4.69
N SER A 341 -4.41 33.23 -5.02
CA SER A 341 -5.29 34.29 -4.51
C SER A 341 -6.22 33.84 -3.38
N ALA A 342 -6.17 32.56 -2.97
CA ALA A 342 -6.90 32.09 -1.79
C ALA A 342 -6.20 32.61 -0.52
N PRO A 343 -6.96 33.19 0.44
CA PRO A 343 -6.40 33.88 1.61
C PRO A 343 -5.62 32.99 2.57
#